data_AF-A0A9P6LPP2-F1
#
_entry.id   AF-A0A9P6LPP2-F1
#
_cell.length_a   1.000
_cell.length_b   1.000
_cell.length_c   1.000
_cell.angle_alpha   90.00
_cell.angle_beta   90.00
_cell.angle_gamma   90.00
#
_symmetry.space_group_name_H-M   'P 1'
#
loop_
_entity.id
_entity.type
_entity.pdbx_description
1 polymer ?
#
loop_
_entity_poly.entity_id
_entity_poly.type
_entity_poly.pdbx_seq_one_letter_code
_entity_poly.pdbx_strand_id
1 'polypeptide(L)'
;MHPSSSSMGRDESIDDAEKEVLELEARLEAARGKLKGLRGETDSLPSRGLPKPSPSLTLSNHYYLLLSDSALPLGSFAFSSGLESYLAHTRGRSSFNVFLPESISAYASTTLPFVLAAHRDPTTVAEVDDNLDAAIICTVGRRASIAQGRALLSIWERSFATSAPRDAVETLRPYAALLKSTSSSKTTSADEWADPPLVFAHLAPLFGAICNLVGLTLQQTAYIFMMGHVKALISAAVRASMFGPYQAQKVLASAQVQQTITAAIDREWETPIERAGQTMPVMDLWIGRHEVLYSRIFNS
;
A
#
# COMPACT_ATOMS: atom_id res chain seq x y z
N MET A 1 86.52 -37.17 -54.01
CA MET A 1 85.84 -36.01 -53.40
C MET A 1 84.51 -35.81 -54.10
N HIS A 2 83.40 -36.24 -53.48
CA HIS A 2 82.04 -35.97 -53.94
C HIS A 2 81.34 -35.14 -52.85
N PRO A 3 80.75 -33.97 -53.16
CA PRO A 3 80.00 -33.21 -52.19
C PRO A 3 78.51 -33.61 -52.16
N SER A 4 77.96 -33.37 -50.97
CA SER A 4 76.66 -33.68 -50.40
C SER A 4 75.47 -32.94 -51.01
N SER A 5 74.45 -33.68 -51.46
CA SER A 5 73.18 -33.19 -52.04
C SER A 5 71.99 -33.19 -51.06
N SER A 6 72.24 -33.09 -49.74
CA SER A 6 71.20 -33.33 -48.70
C SER A 6 70.65 -32.07 -48.01
N SER A 7 71.22 -30.87 -48.22
CA SER A 7 70.75 -29.66 -47.50
C SER A 7 69.67 -28.85 -48.23
N MET A 8 69.57 -28.93 -49.56
CA MET A 8 68.62 -28.09 -50.34
C MET A 8 67.15 -28.48 -50.15
N GLY A 9 66.83 -29.75 -49.90
CA GLY A 9 65.42 -30.19 -49.75
C GLY A 9 64.79 -29.94 -48.38
N ARG A 10 65.58 -29.57 -47.36
CA ARG A 10 65.05 -29.18 -46.03
C ARG A 10 64.77 -27.69 -45.91
N ASP A 11 65.56 -26.84 -46.59
CA ASP A 11 65.34 -25.40 -46.63
C ASP A 11 64.05 -25.05 -47.39
N GLU A 12 63.78 -25.69 -48.54
CA GLU A 12 62.53 -25.47 -49.29
C GLU A 12 61.28 -25.79 -48.46
N SER A 13 61.34 -26.81 -47.59
CA SER A 13 60.22 -27.18 -46.70
C SER A 13 60.01 -26.21 -45.54
N ILE A 14 61.04 -25.47 -45.12
CA ILE A 14 60.93 -24.46 -44.06
C ILE A 14 60.42 -23.16 -44.67
N ASP A 15 60.94 -22.76 -45.83
CA ASP A 15 60.48 -21.58 -46.57
C ASP A 15 58.99 -21.71 -46.97
N ASP A 16 58.55 -22.90 -47.39
CA ASP A 16 57.15 -23.16 -47.71
C ASP A 16 56.25 -23.06 -46.45
N ALA A 17 56.73 -23.53 -45.30
CA ALA A 17 56.00 -23.43 -44.03
C ALA A 17 55.93 -21.98 -43.52
N GLU A 18 57.01 -21.20 -43.65
CA GLU A 18 57.03 -19.77 -43.30
C GLU A 18 56.08 -18.96 -44.20
N LYS A 19 56.02 -19.30 -45.49
CA LYS A 19 55.08 -18.69 -46.43
C LYS A 19 53.63 -19.04 -46.09
N GLU A 20 53.35 -20.28 -45.68
CA GLU A 20 52.03 -20.69 -45.21
C GLU A 20 51.62 -19.93 -43.95
N VAL A 21 52.53 -19.74 -42.99
CA VAL A 21 52.28 -18.93 -41.78
C VAL A 21 51.94 -17.49 -42.14
N LEU A 22 52.69 -16.86 -43.05
CA LEU A 22 52.42 -15.49 -43.50
C LEU A 22 51.06 -15.37 -44.19
N GLU A 23 50.65 -16.37 -44.99
CA GLU A 23 49.34 -16.38 -45.63
C GLU A 23 48.21 -16.54 -44.60
N LEU A 24 48.41 -17.38 -43.59
CA LEU A 24 47.45 -17.59 -42.50
C LEU A 24 47.31 -16.34 -41.61
N GLU A 25 48.40 -15.63 -41.33
CA GLU A 25 48.36 -14.36 -40.59
C GLU A 25 47.62 -13.27 -41.38
N ALA A 26 47.85 -13.17 -42.70
CA ALA A 26 47.12 -12.24 -43.55
C ALA A 26 45.61 -12.56 -43.60
N ARG A 27 45.25 -13.86 -43.66
CA ARG A 27 43.85 -14.31 -43.57
C ARG A 27 43.23 -14.04 -42.21
N LEU A 28 43.99 -14.19 -41.12
CA LEU A 28 43.55 -13.91 -39.76
C LEU A 28 43.23 -12.42 -39.60
N GLU A 29 44.10 -11.53 -40.08
CA GLU A 29 43.87 -10.08 -40.00
C GLU A 29 42.67 -9.65 -40.87
N ALA A 30 42.51 -10.21 -42.06
CA ALA A 30 41.33 -9.97 -42.88
C ALA A 30 40.02 -10.44 -42.19
N ALA A 31 40.05 -11.62 -41.54
CA ALA A 31 38.92 -12.14 -40.79
C ALA A 31 38.62 -11.29 -39.54
N ARG A 32 39.64 -10.82 -38.83
CA ARG A 32 39.52 -9.89 -37.68
C ARG A 32 38.93 -8.55 -38.10
N GLY A 33 39.36 -7.99 -39.23
CA GLY A 33 38.79 -6.77 -39.80
C GLY A 33 37.31 -6.93 -40.12
N LYS A 34 36.92 -8.04 -40.74
CA LYS A 34 35.51 -8.38 -41.03
C LYS A 34 34.68 -8.56 -39.75
N LEU A 35 35.25 -9.19 -38.72
CA LEU A 35 34.61 -9.37 -37.42
C LEU A 35 34.47 -8.06 -36.65
N LYS A 36 35.42 -7.13 -36.78
CA LYS A 36 35.33 -5.78 -36.21
C LYS A 36 34.27 -4.92 -36.91
N GLY A 37 34.12 -5.06 -38.23
CA GLY A 37 33.04 -4.43 -38.99
C GLY A 37 31.66 -4.94 -38.54
N LEU A 38 31.50 -6.26 -38.40
CA LEU A 38 30.26 -6.88 -37.91
C LEU A 38 29.96 -6.51 -36.44
N ARG A 39 30.98 -6.45 -35.57
CA ARG A 39 30.82 -5.98 -34.18
C ARG A 39 30.45 -4.50 -34.10
N GLY A 40 31.00 -3.67 -34.99
CA GLY A 40 30.70 -2.24 -35.09
C GLY A 40 29.25 -1.96 -35.46
N GLU A 41 28.60 -2.83 -36.25
CA GLU A 41 27.17 -2.73 -36.56
C GLU A 41 26.26 -3.24 -35.42
N THR A 42 26.76 -4.11 -34.53
CA THR A 42 25.98 -4.60 -33.38
C THR A 42 26.07 -3.72 -32.12
N ASP A 43 27.07 -2.85 -32.01
CA ASP A 43 27.27 -1.99 -30.82
C ASP A 43 26.56 -0.61 -30.91
N SER A 44 25.79 -0.32 -31.98
CA SER A 44 25.11 0.96 -32.16
C SER A 44 23.58 0.90 -32.20
N LEU A 45 22.95 -0.19 -31.75
CA LEU A 45 21.61 -0.09 -31.20
C LEU A 45 21.79 0.24 -29.72
N PRO A 46 21.36 1.42 -29.23
CA PRO A 46 21.26 1.60 -27.79
C PRO A 46 20.25 0.55 -27.33
N SER A 47 20.78 -0.55 -26.76
CA SER A 47 20.08 -1.35 -25.79
C SER A 47 19.67 -0.38 -24.70
N ARG A 48 18.49 0.23 -24.90
CA ARG A 48 17.82 1.06 -23.93
C ARG A 48 17.28 0.06 -22.91
N GLY A 49 18.21 -0.59 -22.20
CA GLY A 49 17.90 -1.47 -21.10
C GLY A 49 17.05 -0.65 -20.16
N LEU A 50 15.78 -1.03 -20.04
CA LEU A 50 14.87 -0.41 -19.09
C LEU A 50 15.61 -0.40 -17.74
N PRO A 51 15.79 0.77 -17.12
CA PRO A 51 16.52 0.84 -15.86
C PRO A 51 15.88 -0.14 -14.89
N LYS A 52 16.68 -1.03 -14.30
CA LYS A 52 16.19 -1.95 -13.28
C LYS A 52 15.60 -1.08 -12.15
N PRO A 53 14.35 -1.33 -11.72
CA PRO A 53 13.73 -0.54 -10.66
C PRO A 53 14.62 -0.56 -9.43
N SER A 54 14.78 0.61 -8.78
CA SER A 54 15.58 0.69 -7.57
C SER A 54 14.98 -0.22 -6.49
N PRO A 55 15.81 -0.83 -5.63
CA PRO A 55 15.34 -1.73 -4.57
C PRO A 55 14.33 -1.07 -3.62
N SER A 56 14.44 0.25 -3.41
CA SER A 56 13.48 1.05 -2.64
C SER A 56 12.09 1.13 -3.30
N LEU A 57 12.01 1.28 -4.63
CA LEU A 57 10.74 1.28 -5.37
C LEU A 57 10.09 -0.11 -5.32
N THR A 58 10.89 -1.17 -5.37
CA THR A 58 10.40 -2.54 -5.28
C THR A 58 9.79 -2.84 -3.91
N LEU A 59 10.41 -2.37 -2.81
CA LEU A 59 9.89 -2.56 -1.46
C LEU A 59 8.59 -1.76 -1.21
N SER A 60 8.56 -0.50 -1.64
CA SER A 60 7.35 0.35 -1.55
C SER A 60 6.17 -0.27 -2.33
N ASN A 61 6.42 -0.78 -3.54
CA ASN A 61 5.39 -1.48 -4.32
C ASN A 61 4.90 -2.77 -3.65
N HIS A 62 5.78 -3.50 -2.97
CA HIS A 62 5.40 -4.71 -2.25
C HIS A 62 4.38 -4.40 -1.15
N TYR A 63 4.70 -3.45 -0.26
CA TYR A 63 3.77 -3.06 0.81
C TYR A 63 2.53 -2.35 0.28
N TYR A 64 2.62 -1.61 -0.83
CA TYR A 64 1.46 -1.03 -1.49
C TYR A 64 0.46 -2.11 -1.90
N LEU A 65 0.92 -3.20 -2.51
CA LEU A 65 0.07 -4.32 -2.88
C LEU A 65 -0.53 -5.00 -1.65
N LEU A 66 0.28 -5.31 -0.62
CA LEU A 66 -0.18 -5.95 0.61
C LEU A 66 -1.24 -5.13 1.35
N LEU A 67 -1.00 -3.82 1.54
CA LEU A 67 -1.91 -2.92 2.26
C LEU A 67 -3.16 -2.59 1.45
N SER A 68 -3.10 -2.69 0.11
CA SER A 68 -4.27 -2.51 -0.76
C SER A 68 -5.14 -3.76 -0.90
N ASP A 69 -4.69 -4.91 -0.40
CA ASP A 69 -5.38 -6.20 -0.55
C ASP A 69 -6.66 -6.26 0.28
N SER A 70 -7.77 -6.66 -0.35
CA SER A 70 -9.04 -6.90 0.32
C SER A 70 -9.01 -8.09 1.30
N ALA A 71 -8.04 -8.99 1.15
CA ALA A 71 -7.84 -10.15 2.01
C ALA A 71 -6.96 -9.85 3.24
N LEU A 72 -6.43 -8.62 3.37
CA LEU A 72 -5.69 -8.21 4.56
C LEU A 72 -6.57 -8.45 5.81
N PRO A 73 -6.09 -9.18 6.84
CA PRO A 73 -6.95 -9.69 7.92
C PRO A 73 -7.29 -8.62 8.97
N LEU A 74 -7.81 -7.48 8.51
CA LEU A 74 -8.30 -6.38 9.35
C LEU A 74 -9.73 -6.64 9.87
N GLY A 75 -10.42 -7.64 9.34
CA GLY A 75 -11.85 -7.86 9.63
C GLY A 75 -12.78 -6.88 8.92
N SER A 76 -12.29 -6.08 7.96
CA SER A 76 -13.09 -5.11 7.17
C SER A 76 -14.29 -5.74 6.48
N PHE A 77 -14.20 -7.03 6.11
CA PHE A 77 -15.31 -7.79 5.55
C PHE A 77 -16.49 -7.93 6.53
N ALA A 78 -16.28 -7.89 7.85
CA ALA A 78 -17.35 -8.04 8.82
C ALA A 78 -18.21 -6.77 8.98
N PHE A 79 -17.80 -5.64 8.41
CA PHE A 79 -18.41 -4.33 8.60
C PHE A 79 -19.13 -3.86 7.33
N SER A 80 -20.29 -3.20 7.48
CA SER A 80 -21.07 -2.63 6.37
C SER A 80 -21.06 -1.10 6.35
N SER A 81 -20.40 -0.47 7.33
CA SER A 81 -20.31 0.99 7.49
C SER A 81 -21.67 1.68 7.34
N GLY A 82 -22.71 1.11 7.94
CA GLY A 82 -24.08 1.66 7.94
C GLY A 82 -24.95 1.25 6.75
N LEU A 83 -24.42 0.53 5.75
CA LEU A 83 -25.18 0.11 4.57
C LEU A 83 -26.36 -0.81 4.94
N GLU A 84 -26.18 -1.75 5.87
CA GLU A 84 -27.27 -2.64 6.31
C GLU A 84 -28.42 -1.84 6.94
N SER A 85 -28.09 -0.91 7.83
CA SER A 85 -29.07 0.02 8.40
C SER A 85 -29.74 0.88 7.35
N TYR A 86 -28.98 1.42 6.39
CA TYR A 86 -29.54 2.20 5.29
C TYR A 86 -30.59 1.39 4.54
N LEU A 87 -30.27 0.16 4.15
CA LEU A 87 -31.21 -0.74 3.45
C LEU A 87 -32.44 -1.08 4.30
N ALA A 88 -32.25 -1.36 5.58
CA ALA A 88 -33.33 -1.70 6.49
C ALA A 88 -34.33 -0.54 6.68
N HIS A 89 -33.87 0.71 6.64
CA HIS A 89 -34.67 1.91 6.93
C HIS A 89 -35.15 2.67 5.70
N THR A 90 -34.59 2.41 4.52
CA THR A 90 -34.98 3.07 3.25
C THR A 90 -35.64 2.11 2.26
N ARG A 91 -36.30 1.06 2.77
CA ARG A 91 -36.94 -0.01 1.95
C ARG A 91 -37.71 0.55 0.76
N GLY A 92 -37.35 0.09 -0.44
CA GLY A 92 -37.98 0.50 -1.71
C GLY A 92 -37.48 1.83 -2.30
N ARG A 93 -36.61 2.56 -1.59
CA ARG A 93 -35.97 3.82 -2.05
C ARG A 93 -34.44 3.79 -1.95
N SER A 94 -33.86 2.69 -1.48
CA SER A 94 -32.42 2.54 -1.33
C SER A 94 -31.70 2.55 -2.69
N SER A 95 -30.63 3.33 -2.78
CA SER A 95 -29.79 3.41 -3.97
C SER A 95 -28.32 3.44 -3.59
N PHE A 96 -27.57 2.44 -4.05
CA PHE A 96 -26.12 2.39 -3.81
C PHE A 96 -25.40 3.58 -4.47
N ASN A 97 -25.91 4.06 -5.60
CA ASN A 97 -25.35 5.22 -6.30
C ASN A 97 -25.50 6.53 -5.52
N VAL A 98 -26.43 6.58 -4.55
CA VAL A 98 -26.58 7.72 -3.63
C VAL A 98 -25.76 7.48 -2.36
N PHE A 99 -25.86 6.28 -1.79
CA PHE A 99 -25.16 5.93 -0.55
C PHE A 99 -23.64 5.95 -0.69
N LEU A 100 -23.08 5.48 -1.81
CA LEU A 100 -21.64 5.35 -1.97
C LEU A 100 -20.93 6.73 -1.95
N PRO A 101 -21.33 7.75 -2.72
CA PRO A 101 -20.73 9.09 -2.62
C PRO A 101 -20.88 9.72 -1.23
N GLU A 102 -22.04 9.59 -0.58
CA GLU A 102 -22.26 10.11 0.77
C GLU A 102 -21.34 9.43 1.79
N SER A 103 -21.18 8.11 1.68
CA SER A 103 -20.29 7.34 2.54
C SER A 103 -18.81 7.66 2.31
N ILE A 104 -18.39 7.84 1.06
CA ILE A 104 -17.01 8.28 0.75
C ILE A 104 -16.76 9.67 1.33
N SER A 105 -17.71 10.61 1.14
CA SER A 105 -17.56 11.98 1.65
C SER A 105 -17.46 12.02 3.17
N ALA A 106 -18.35 11.29 3.86
CA ALA A 106 -18.37 11.19 5.32
C ALA A 106 -17.10 10.53 5.86
N TYR A 107 -16.67 9.41 5.25
CA TYR A 107 -15.47 8.70 5.67
C TYR A 107 -14.21 9.56 5.48
N ALA A 108 -14.10 10.24 4.34
CA ALA A 108 -12.99 11.16 4.08
C ALA A 108 -12.94 12.26 5.15
N SER A 109 -14.02 13.00 5.38
CA SER A 109 -14.00 14.16 6.30
C SER A 109 -13.78 13.78 7.77
N THR A 110 -14.12 12.56 8.18
CA THR A 110 -14.00 12.09 9.57
C THR A 110 -12.72 11.33 9.87
N THR A 111 -12.09 10.69 8.87
CA THR A 111 -10.96 9.79 9.12
C THR A 111 -9.70 10.12 8.32
N LEU A 112 -9.83 10.65 7.10
CA LEU A 112 -8.68 10.91 6.23
C LEU A 112 -7.69 11.94 6.83
N PRO A 113 -8.12 13.06 7.45
CA PRO A 113 -7.20 13.98 8.11
C PRO A 113 -6.27 13.31 9.13
N PHE A 114 -6.77 12.32 9.87
CA PHE A 114 -5.98 11.57 10.85
C PHE A 114 -4.98 10.60 10.19
N VAL A 115 -5.36 9.97 9.06
CA VAL A 115 -4.42 9.19 8.25
C VAL A 115 -3.28 10.08 7.74
N LEU A 116 -3.62 11.25 7.20
CA LEU A 116 -2.64 12.17 6.63
C LEU A 116 -1.72 12.75 7.71
N ALA A 117 -2.26 13.12 8.87
CA ALA A 117 -1.47 13.61 10.00
C ALA A 117 -0.47 12.57 10.49
N ALA A 118 -0.91 11.34 10.77
CA ALA A 118 -0.04 10.26 11.23
C ALA A 118 0.93 9.76 10.16
N HIS A 119 0.60 9.93 8.86
CA HIS A 119 1.55 9.65 7.79
C HIS A 119 2.64 10.73 7.69
N ARG A 120 2.27 12.00 7.81
CA ARG A 120 3.23 13.12 7.79
C ARG A 120 4.23 13.04 8.95
N ASP A 121 3.74 12.67 10.13
CA ASP A 121 4.58 12.42 11.30
C ASP A 121 4.13 11.14 12.03
N PRO A 122 4.80 9.99 11.80
CA PRO A 122 4.49 8.74 12.50
C PRO A 122 4.79 8.77 13.99
N THR A 123 5.61 9.71 14.48
CA THR A 123 5.98 9.77 15.90
C THR A 123 4.84 10.28 16.77
N THR A 124 3.93 11.08 16.20
CA THR A 124 2.75 11.64 16.89
C THR A 124 1.55 10.70 16.85
N VAL A 125 1.69 9.46 16.38
CA VAL A 125 0.57 8.52 16.19
C VAL A 125 -0.25 8.28 17.46
N ALA A 126 0.38 8.33 18.65
CA ALA A 126 -0.32 8.20 19.93
C ALA A 126 -1.28 9.38 20.18
N GLU A 127 -0.83 10.61 19.94
CA GLU A 127 -1.64 11.82 20.09
C GLU A 127 -2.75 11.87 19.05
N VAL A 128 -2.46 11.51 17.80
CA VAL A 128 -3.45 11.47 16.72
C VAL A 128 -4.52 10.40 16.99
N ASP A 129 -4.15 9.27 17.60
CA ASP A 129 -5.06 8.20 18.03
C ASP A 129 -6.01 8.67 19.14
N ASP A 130 -5.50 9.36 20.15
CA ASP A 130 -6.30 9.94 21.25
C ASP A 130 -7.29 11.01 20.72
N ASN A 131 -6.81 11.89 19.84
CA ASN A 131 -7.66 12.91 19.19
C ASN A 131 -8.76 12.29 18.33
N LEU A 132 -8.46 11.21 17.60
CA LEU A 132 -9.48 10.50 16.84
C LEU A 132 -10.51 9.85 17.76
N ASP A 133 -10.07 9.26 18.88
CA ASP A 133 -10.98 8.66 19.85
C ASP A 133 -11.97 9.69 20.41
N ALA A 134 -11.47 10.89 20.73
CA ALA A 134 -12.27 12.01 21.18
C ALA A 134 -13.23 12.55 20.10
N ALA A 135 -12.84 12.46 18.82
CA ALA A 135 -13.64 12.95 17.69
C ALA A 135 -14.75 11.97 17.22
N ILE A 136 -14.58 10.66 17.41
CA ILE A 136 -15.57 9.67 16.95
C ILE A 136 -16.74 9.59 17.95
N ILE A 137 -17.86 10.22 17.60
CA ILE A 137 -19.10 10.19 18.39
C ILE A 137 -19.82 8.84 18.26
N CYS A 138 -19.80 8.24 17.07
CA CYS A 138 -20.53 6.99 16.80
C CYS A 138 -19.84 5.80 17.49
N THR A 139 -20.43 5.26 18.56
CA THR A 139 -19.87 4.16 19.35
C THR A 139 -19.62 2.89 18.54
N VAL A 140 -20.49 2.60 17.57
CA VAL A 140 -20.35 1.48 16.62
C VAL A 140 -19.12 1.69 15.74
N GLY A 141 -19.03 2.85 15.09
CA GLY A 141 -17.89 3.22 14.26
C GLY A 141 -16.58 3.25 15.05
N ARG A 142 -16.61 3.72 16.30
CA ARG A 142 -15.47 3.72 17.22
C ARG A 142 -14.95 2.30 17.45
N ARG A 143 -15.84 1.36 17.80
CA ARG A 143 -15.45 -0.05 18.02
C ARG A 143 -14.92 -0.71 16.75
N ALA A 144 -15.53 -0.46 15.59
CA ALA A 144 -15.04 -0.99 14.31
C ALA A 144 -13.63 -0.47 14.00
N SER A 145 -13.40 0.83 14.16
CA SER A 145 -12.09 1.47 13.98
C SER A 145 -11.02 0.88 14.89
N ILE A 146 -11.33 0.69 16.18
CA ILE A 146 -10.43 0.06 17.16
C ILE A 146 -10.14 -1.40 16.81
N ALA A 147 -11.17 -2.17 16.44
CA ALA A 147 -11.00 -3.58 16.09
C ALA A 147 -10.08 -3.75 14.87
N GLN A 148 -10.29 -2.93 13.83
CA GLN A 148 -9.47 -2.94 12.62
C GLN A 148 -8.04 -2.45 12.88
N GLY A 149 -7.85 -1.39 13.67
CA GLY A 149 -6.51 -0.88 13.98
C GLY A 149 -5.71 -1.83 14.88
N ARG A 150 -6.34 -2.51 15.85
CA ARG A 150 -5.70 -3.59 16.62
C ARG A 150 -5.27 -4.76 15.74
N ALA A 151 -6.10 -5.15 14.77
CA ALA A 151 -5.73 -6.16 13.80
C ALA A 151 -4.53 -5.72 12.94
N LEU A 152 -4.52 -4.46 12.49
CA LEU A 152 -3.40 -3.89 11.74
C LEU A 152 -2.10 -3.88 12.56
N LEU A 153 -2.16 -3.46 13.83
CA LEU A 153 -1.00 -3.47 14.72
C LEU A 153 -0.48 -4.90 14.95
N SER A 154 -1.38 -5.88 15.07
CA SER A 154 -0.97 -7.29 15.17
C SER A 154 -0.27 -7.79 13.90
N ILE A 155 -0.70 -7.35 12.72
CA ILE A 155 -0.02 -7.67 11.43
C ILE A 155 1.36 -7.01 11.41
N TRP A 156 1.45 -5.76 11.87
CA TRP A 156 2.72 -5.06 12.00
C TRP A 156 3.71 -5.85 12.88
N GLU A 157 3.34 -6.16 14.13
CA GLU A 157 4.22 -6.83 15.08
C GLU A 157 4.64 -8.24 14.63
N ARG A 158 3.73 -8.99 14.00
CA ARG A 158 3.97 -10.40 13.63
C ARG A 158 4.56 -10.60 12.25
N SER A 159 4.43 -9.61 11.36
CA SER A 159 4.80 -9.77 9.96
C SER A 159 5.66 -8.61 9.47
N PHE A 160 5.13 -7.38 9.43
CA PHE A 160 5.85 -6.30 8.76
C PHE A 160 7.14 -5.90 9.49
N ALA A 161 7.12 -5.83 10.82
CA ALA A 161 8.26 -5.44 11.64
C ALA A 161 9.49 -6.36 11.46
N THR A 162 9.30 -7.60 10.99
CA THR A 162 10.41 -8.53 10.73
C THR A 162 11.25 -8.15 9.51
N SER A 163 10.64 -7.46 8.55
CA SER A 163 11.26 -7.08 7.26
C SER A 163 11.39 -5.57 7.10
N ALA A 164 10.79 -4.79 8.00
CA ALA A 164 10.87 -3.34 8.01
C ALA A 164 12.24 -2.82 8.50
N PRO A 165 12.65 -1.63 8.07
CA PRO A 165 13.82 -0.95 8.61
C PRO A 165 13.79 -0.80 10.15
N ARG A 166 14.96 -0.83 10.81
CA ARG A 166 15.03 -0.82 12.29
C ARG A 166 14.44 0.46 12.88
N ASP A 167 14.77 1.61 12.31
CA ASP A 167 14.21 2.93 12.62
C ASP A 167 12.68 2.94 12.54
N ALA A 168 12.10 2.27 11.53
CA ALA A 168 10.66 2.14 11.41
C ALA A 168 10.04 1.35 12.57
N VAL A 169 10.68 0.27 13.00
CA VAL A 169 10.26 -0.54 14.15
C VAL A 169 10.42 0.22 15.47
N GLU A 170 11.52 0.95 15.64
CA GLU A 170 11.75 1.80 16.82
C GLU A 170 10.69 2.90 16.93
N THR A 171 10.27 3.49 15.82
CA THR A 171 9.27 4.58 15.80
C THR A 171 7.92 4.13 16.35
N LEU A 172 7.44 2.94 16.00
CA LEU A 172 6.12 2.44 16.46
C LEU A 172 6.18 1.70 17.80
N ARG A 173 7.38 1.39 18.33
CA ARG A 173 7.54 0.64 19.59
C ARG A 173 6.93 1.36 20.81
N PRO A 174 7.11 2.66 21.03
CA PRO A 174 6.49 3.38 22.15
C PRO A 174 4.97 3.26 22.13
N TYR A 175 4.35 3.42 20.95
CA TYR A 175 2.91 3.27 20.77
C TYR A 175 2.42 1.87 21.19
N ALA A 176 3.09 0.81 20.73
CA ALA A 176 2.74 -0.56 21.09
C ALA A 176 2.93 -0.85 22.60
N ALA A 177 3.92 -0.21 23.23
CA ALA A 177 4.13 -0.31 24.67
C ALA A 177 3.00 0.37 25.47
N LEU A 178 2.59 1.58 25.06
CA LEU A 178 1.46 2.31 25.67
C LEU A 178 0.16 1.49 25.62
N LEU A 179 -0.12 0.82 24.49
CA LEU A 179 -1.33 0.00 24.34
C LEU A 179 -1.34 -1.24 25.26
N LYS A 180 -0.16 -1.79 25.56
CA LYS A 180 0.01 -2.94 26.47
C LYS A 180 -0.12 -2.50 27.93
N SER A 181 0.41 -1.33 28.29
CA SER A 181 0.25 -0.76 29.63
C SER A 181 -1.18 -0.37 29.94
N THR A 182 -1.93 0.21 28.99
CA THR A 182 -3.36 0.54 29.19
C THR A 182 -4.22 -0.70 29.40
N SER A 183 -3.86 -1.82 28.77
CA SER A 183 -4.55 -3.11 28.96
C SER A 183 -4.26 -3.75 30.34
N SER A 184 -3.16 -3.37 30.97
CA SER A 184 -2.68 -3.94 32.25
C SER A 184 -3.03 -3.04 33.45
N SER A 185 -3.14 -1.74 33.24
CA SER A 185 -3.49 -0.75 34.26
C SER A 185 -5.01 -0.59 34.36
N LYS A 186 -5.65 -1.46 35.16
CA LYS A 186 -7.05 -1.30 35.56
C LYS A 186 -7.21 -0.60 36.91
N THR A 187 -6.13 -0.09 37.50
CA THR A 187 -6.12 0.50 38.85
C THR A 187 -4.98 1.48 39.05
N THR A 188 -5.33 2.68 39.54
CA THR A 188 -4.50 3.70 40.26
C THR A 188 -3.37 4.34 39.44
N SER A 189 -3.27 5.66 39.29
CA SER A 189 -3.34 6.71 40.31
C SER A 189 -3.39 8.08 39.62
N ALA A 190 -3.99 9.06 40.28
CA ALA A 190 -3.98 10.46 39.88
C ALA A 190 -2.67 11.09 40.40
N ASP A 191 -1.76 11.43 39.49
CA ASP A 191 -0.69 12.39 39.79
C ASP A 191 -0.56 13.35 38.60
N GLU A 192 -0.74 14.63 38.89
CA GLU A 192 -0.72 15.74 37.94
C GLU A 192 0.71 16.00 37.44
N TRP A 193 1.12 15.33 36.37
CA TRP A 193 2.11 15.86 35.42
C TRP A 193 1.93 15.18 34.05
N ALA A 194 1.17 15.85 33.17
CA ALA A 194 0.89 15.46 31.78
C ALA A 194 0.68 13.94 31.58
N ASP A 195 -0.54 13.48 31.85
CA ASP A 195 -0.92 12.10 31.55
C ASP A 195 -0.54 11.74 30.10
N PRO A 196 0.14 10.60 29.86
CA PRO A 196 0.45 10.18 28.51
C PRO A 196 -0.84 10.00 27.69
N PRO A 197 -0.80 10.23 26.36
CA PRO A 197 -1.99 10.12 25.52
C PRO A 197 -2.60 8.73 25.61
N LEU A 198 -3.93 8.66 25.67
CA LEU A 198 -4.64 7.39 25.67
C LEU A 198 -4.60 6.78 24.28
N VAL A 199 -4.10 5.54 24.19
CA VAL A 199 -4.05 4.80 22.92
C VAL A 199 -5.09 3.68 22.89
N PHE A 200 -5.87 3.67 21.82
CA PHE A 200 -6.97 2.73 21.58
C PHE A 200 -6.70 1.80 20.40
N ALA A 201 -5.78 2.16 19.51
CA ALA A 201 -5.47 1.50 18.24
C ALA A 201 -6.57 1.63 17.21
N HIS A 202 -6.94 2.87 16.89
CA HIS A 202 -7.77 3.20 15.74
C HIS A 202 -7.06 2.92 14.42
N LEU A 203 -7.85 2.51 13.43
CA LEU A 203 -7.34 2.18 12.11
C LEU A 203 -6.66 3.36 11.42
N ALA A 204 -7.28 4.55 11.42
CA ALA A 204 -6.84 5.66 10.57
C ALA A 204 -5.40 6.16 10.91
N PRO A 205 -5.08 6.49 12.17
CA PRO A 205 -3.74 6.95 12.54
C PRO A 205 -2.69 5.85 12.33
N LEU A 206 -3.00 4.62 12.75
CA LEU A 206 -2.10 3.48 12.57
C LEU A 206 -1.83 3.17 11.10
N PHE A 207 -2.84 3.24 10.24
CA PHE A 207 -2.69 3.01 8.81
C PHE A 207 -1.78 4.07 8.17
N GLY A 208 -1.99 5.34 8.52
CA GLY A 208 -1.14 6.45 8.07
C GLY A 208 0.33 6.25 8.47
N ALA A 209 0.57 6.04 9.77
CA ALA A 209 1.89 5.82 10.32
C ALA A 209 2.58 4.61 9.68
N ILE A 210 1.93 3.44 9.66
CA ILE A 210 2.51 2.21 9.08
C ILE A 210 2.84 2.39 7.60
N CYS A 211 1.98 3.06 6.83
CA CYS A 211 2.26 3.30 5.42
C CYS A 211 3.51 4.16 5.21
N ASN A 212 3.70 5.22 6.02
CA ASN A 212 4.92 6.03 5.97
C ASN A 212 6.15 5.17 6.29
N LEU A 213 6.07 4.41 7.38
CA LEU A 213 7.15 3.57 7.90
C LEU A 213 7.60 2.47 6.92
N VAL A 214 6.71 2.00 6.04
CA VAL A 214 7.05 1.02 4.98
C VAL A 214 7.32 1.67 3.61
N GLY A 215 7.37 2.99 3.55
CA GLY A 215 7.80 3.75 2.37
C GLY A 215 6.73 4.00 1.32
N LEU A 216 5.44 3.99 1.68
CA LEU A 216 4.39 4.50 0.80
C LEU A 216 4.37 6.02 0.84
N THR A 217 4.17 6.64 -0.32
CA THR A 217 3.92 8.09 -0.42
C THR A 217 2.57 8.46 0.20
N LEU A 218 2.44 9.71 0.65
CA LEU A 218 1.20 10.24 1.23
C LEU A 218 0.01 10.05 0.27
N GLN A 219 0.22 10.28 -1.03
CA GLN A 219 -0.79 10.10 -2.07
C GLN A 219 -1.23 8.64 -2.20
N GLN A 220 -0.27 7.70 -2.23
CA GLN A 220 -0.58 6.27 -2.28
C GLN A 220 -1.39 5.85 -1.06
N THR A 221 -0.97 6.27 0.14
CA THR A 221 -1.65 5.98 1.41
C THR A 221 -3.09 6.47 1.42
N ALA A 222 -3.31 7.74 1.07
CA ALA A 222 -4.65 8.32 1.01
C ALA A 222 -5.55 7.54 0.05
N TYR A 223 -5.03 7.21 -1.15
CA TYR A 223 -5.80 6.50 -2.15
C TYR A 223 -6.16 5.08 -1.74
N ILE A 224 -5.19 4.27 -1.24
CA ILE A 224 -5.49 2.90 -0.84
C ILE A 224 -6.38 2.83 0.40
N PHE A 225 -6.29 3.80 1.30
CA PHE A 225 -7.17 3.90 2.47
C PHE A 225 -8.63 4.14 2.04
N MET A 226 -8.86 5.15 1.20
CA MET A 226 -10.20 5.45 0.66
C MET A 226 -10.74 4.32 -0.22
N MET A 227 -9.88 3.72 -1.06
CA MET A 227 -10.25 2.58 -1.88
C MET A 227 -10.57 1.33 -1.05
N GLY A 228 -9.91 1.15 0.10
CA GLY A 228 -10.20 0.09 1.06
C GLY A 228 -11.63 0.17 1.60
N HIS A 229 -12.09 1.38 1.97
CA HIS A 229 -13.48 1.63 2.39
C HIS A 229 -14.47 1.31 1.27
N VAL A 230 -14.20 1.76 0.04
CA VAL A 230 -15.06 1.46 -1.12
C VAL A 230 -15.13 -0.05 -1.39
N LYS A 231 -14.01 -0.77 -1.34
CA LYS A 231 -13.97 -2.24 -1.48
C LYS A 231 -14.81 -2.92 -0.39
N ALA A 232 -14.72 -2.47 0.86
CA ALA A 232 -15.51 -3.02 1.97
C ALA A 232 -17.02 -2.79 1.75
N LEU A 233 -17.43 -1.58 1.35
CA LEU A 233 -18.83 -1.27 1.03
C LEU A 233 -19.38 -2.09 -0.13
N ILE A 234 -18.61 -2.22 -1.21
CA ILE A 234 -19.01 -3.01 -2.38
C ILE A 234 -19.12 -4.48 -2.00
N SER A 235 -18.21 -5.00 -1.19
CA SER A 235 -18.31 -6.35 -0.62
C SER A 235 -19.58 -6.53 0.19
N ALA A 236 -19.92 -5.56 1.05
CA ALA A 236 -21.16 -5.57 1.84
C ALA A 236 -22.41 -5.50 0.95
N ALA A 237 -22.42 -4.66 -0.08
CA ALA A 237 -23.54 -4.52 -1.01
C ALA A 237 -23.81 -5.81 -1.81
N VAL A 238 -22.76 -6.52 -2.22
CA VAL A 238 -22.88 -7.83 -2.87
C VAL A 238 -23.49 -8.86 -1.91
N ARG A 239 -23.04 -8.91 -0.65
CA ARG A 239 -23.62 -9.81 0.37
C ARG A 239 -25.05 -9.46 0.74
N ALA A 240 -25.42 -8.18 0.66
CA ALA A 240 -26.78 -7.70 0.84
C ALA A 240 -27.66 -7.88 -0.42
N SER A 241 -27.14 -8.57 -1.45
CA SER A 241 -27.85 -8.85 -2.71
C SER A 241 -28.32 -7.60 -3.46
N MET A 242 -27.66 -6.45 -3.29
CA MET A 242 -27.96 -5.25 -4.07
C MET A 242 -27.54 -5.39 -5.53
N PHE A 243 -26.40 -6.04 -5.78
CA PHE A 243 -25.88 -6.32 -7.12
C PHE A 243 -24.90 -7.48 -7.10
N GLY A 244 -24.69 -8.09 -8.27
CA GLY A 244 -23.78 -9.23 -8.44
C GLY A 244 -22.29 -8.85 -8.55
N PRO A 245 -21.39 -9.85 -8.51
CA PRO A 245 -19.93 -9.64 -8.50
C PRO A 245 -19.39 -8.92 -9.76
N TYR A 246 -19.96 -9.15 -10.93
CA TYR A 246 -19.56 -8.44 -12.16
C TYR A 246 -19.96 -6.96 -12.13
N GLN A 247 -21.14 -6.65 -11.58
CA GLN A 247 -21.57 -5.26 -11.38
C GLN A 247 -20.69 -4.56 -10.34
N ALA A 248 -20.31 -5.25 -9.27
CA ALA A 248 -19.36 -4.77 -8.29
C ALA A 248 -18.01 -4.38 -8.93
N GLN A 249 -17.46 -5.23 -9.79
CA GLN A 249 -16.22 -4.92 -10.53
C GLN A 249 -16.41 -3.75 -11.49
N LYS A 250 -17.57 -3.64 -12.15
CA LYS A 250 -17.89 -2.49 -13.00
C LYS A 250 -17.89 -1.17 -12.20
N VAL A 251 -18.40 -1.18 -10.97
CA VAL A 251 -18.37 0.01 -10.09
C VAL A 251 -16.94 0.31 -9.65
N LEU A 252 -16.17 -0.69 -9.19
CA LEU A 252 -14.76 -0.51 -8.78
C LEU A 252 -13.88 0.02 -9.91
N ALA A 253 -14.09 -0.42 -11.14
CA ALA A 253 -13.35 0.02 -12.32
C ALA A 253 -13.88 1.34 -12.92
N SER A 254 -14.93 1.94 -12.35
CA SER A 254 -15.56 3.11 -12.93
C SER A 254 -14.73 4.38 -12.70
N ALA A 255 -14.67 5.25 -13.72
CA ALA A 255 -14.09 6.58 -13.61
C ALA A 255 -14.79 7.43 -12.54
N GLN A 256 -16.09 7.21 -12.33
CA GLN A 256 -16.87 7.92 -11.31
C GLN A 256 -16.34 7.66 -9.90
N VAL A 257 -16.08 6.40 -9.54
CA VAL A 257 -15.52 6.05 -8.22
C VAL A 257 -14.13 6.64 -8.05
N GLN A 258 -13.27 6.51 -9.07
CA GLN A 258 -11.93 7.09 -9.05
C GLN A 258 -11.97 8.61 -8.84
N GLN A 259 -12.82 9.32 -9.58
CA GLN A 259 -12.99 10.77 -9.45
C GLN A 259 -13.55 11.15 -8.08
N THR A 260 -14.50 10.39 -7.54
CA THR A 260 -15.09 10.67 -6.22
C THR A 260 -14.06 10.49 -5.11
N ILE A 261 -13.24 9.44 -5.16
CA ILE A 261 -12.13 9.23 -4.23
C ILE A 261 -11.12 10.38 -4.35
N THR A 262 -10.71 10.71 -5.57
CA THR A 262 -9.71 11.76 -5.82
C THR A 262 -10.20 13.11 -5.30
N ALA A 263 -11.44 13.50 -5.62
CA ALA A 263 -12.03 14.75 -5.15
C ALA A 263 -12.16 14.80 -3.62
N ALA A 264 -12.47 13.67 -2.96
CA ALA A 264 -12.51 13.60 -1.51
C ALA A 264 -11.12 13.74 -0.89
N ILE A 265 -10.09 13.15 -1.50
CA ILE A 265 -8.69 13.30 -1.07
C ILE A 265 -8.22 14.74 -1.24
N ASP A 266 -8.46 15.35 -2.40
CA ASP A 266 -8.08 16.74 -2.69
C ASP A 266 -8.74 17.71 -1.70
N ARG A 267 -10.01 17.46 -1.35
CA ARG A 267 -10.76 18.27 -0.39
C ARG A 267 -10.16 18.23 1.02
N GLU A 268 -9.72 17.06 1.48
CA GLU A 268 -9.22 16.87 2.85
C GLU A 268 -7.70 16.97 2.98
N TRP A 269 -6.99 17.22 1.87
CA TRP A 269 -5.53 17.12 1.81
C TRP A 269 -4.82 17.97 2.88
N GLU A 270 -5.29 19.19 3.07
CA GLU A 270 -4.76 20.16 4.04
C GLU A 270 -5.71 20.40 5.23
N THR A 271 -6.74 19.56 5.40
CA THR A 271 -7.64 19.67 6.56
C THR A 271 -6.89 19.25 7.82
N PRO A 272 -6.75 20.13 8.83
CA PRO A 272 -6.13 19.77 10.10
C PRO A 272 -7.11 18.93 10.94
N ILE A 273 -6.60 18.11 11.86
CA ILE A 273 -7.39 17.11 12.59
C ILE A 273 -8.51 17.75 13.45
N GLU A 274 -8.33 18.97 13.91
CA GLU A 274 -9.30 19.73 14.72
C GLU A 274 -10.51 20.19 13.90
N ARG A 275 -10.39 20.16 12.56
CA ARG A 275 -11.48 20.46 11.62
C ARG A 275 -12.06 19.20 10.97
N ALA A 276 -11.51 18.02 11.27
CA ALA A 276 -12.10 16.76 10.85
C ALA A 276 -13.46 16.58 11.52
N GLY A 277 -14.45 16.10 10.77
CA GLY A 277 -15.81 16.00 11.27
C GLY A 277 -16.81 15.43 10.28
N GLN A 278 -18.01 15.16 10.78
CA GLN A 278 -19.07 14.55 9.98
C GLN A 278 -19.69 15.58 9.02
N THR A 279 -19.60 15.32 7.72
CA THR A 279 -20.22 16.15 6.67
C THR A 279 -21.62 15.67 6.30
N MET A 280 -21.93 14.40 6.56
CA MET A 280 -23.23 13.77 6.30
C MET A 280 -23.75 13.17 7.62
N PRO A 281 -24.39 13.96 8.51
CA PRO A 281 -24.80 13.51 9.85
C PRO A 281 -25.63 12.21 9.85
N VAL A 282 -26.36 12.01 8.77
CA VAL A 282 -27.20 10.84 8.60
C VAL A 282 -26.38 9.55 8.43
N MET A 283 -25.14 9.61 7.90
CA MET A 283 -24.20 8.49 7.86
C MET A 283 -23.88 7.95 9.25
N ASP A 284 -23.60 8.82 10.22
CA ASP A 284 -23.38 8.41 11.62
C ASP A 284 -24.63 7.77 12.22
N LEU A 285 -25.81 8.28 11.88
CA LEU A 285 -27.08 7.70 12.31
C LEU A 285 -27.25 6.28 11.78
N TRP A 286 -26.97 6.02 10.50
CA TRP A 286 -27.08 4.66 9.95
C TRP A 286 -26.05 3.70 10.54
N ILE A 287 -24.80 4.14 10.75
CA ILE A 287 -23.80 3.32 11.43
C ILE A 287 -24.27 3.00 12.86
N GLY A 288 -24.68 4.00 13.63
CA GLY A 288 -25.12 3.82 15.02
C GLY A 288 -26.38 2.96 15.14
N ARG A 289 -27.35 3.13 14.24
CA ARG A 289 -28.59 2.32 14.22
C ARG A 289 -28.36 0.86 13.91
N HIS A 290 -27.17 0.46 13.47
CA HIS A 290 -26.89 -0.95 13.19
C HIS A 290 -27.03 -1.81 14.44
N GLU A 291 -26.71 -1.29 15.63
CA GLU A 291 -26.87 -2.03 16.90
C GLU A 291 -28.32 -2.41 17.23
N VAL A 292 -29.29 -1.64 16.73
CA VAL A 292 -30.71 -1.82 17.05
C VAL A 292 -31.47 -2.56 15.95
N LEU A 293 -30.77 -3.08 14.93
CA LEU A 293 -31.39 -3.94 13.92
C LEU A 293 -31.77 -5.29 14.51
N TYR A 294 -33.03 -5.71 14.27
CA TYR A 294 -33.55 -7.00 14.75
C TYR A 294 -32.80 -8.21 14.17
N SER A 295 -32.44 -8.14 12.88
CA SER A 295 -31.63 -9.15 12.19
C SER A 295 -30.44 -8.47 11.53
N ARG A 296 -29.25 -9.07 11.70
CA ARG A 296 -27.97 -8.51 11.25
C ARG A 296 -27.13 -9.59 10.59
N ILE A 297 -26.57 -9.29 9.43
CA ILE A 297 -25.58 -10.13 8.76
C ILE A 297 -24.16 -9.57 8.88
N PHE A 298 -24.01 -8.29 9.23
CA PHE A 298 -22.71 -7.67 9.51
C PHE A 298 -22.57 -7.32 10.99
N ASN A 299 -21.33 -7.19 11.43
CA ASN A 299 -20.97 -6.83 12.81
C ASN A 299 -21.09 -5.32 13.07
N SER A 300 -21.01 -4.52 11.98
CA SER A 300 -20.82 -3.05 11.83
C SER A 300 -19.89 -2.33 12.80
#